data_AF-A0A819BS38-F1
#
_entry.id   AF-A0A819BS38-F1
#
_cell.length_a   1.000
_cell.length_b   1.000
_cell.length_c   1.000
_cell.angle_alpha   90.00
_cell.angle_beta   90.00
_cell.angle_gamma   90.00
#
_symmetry.space_group_name_H-M   'P 1'
#
loop_
_entity.id
_entity.type
_entity.pdbx_description
1 polymer ?
#
loop_
_entity_poly.entity_id
_entity_poly.type
_entity_poly.pdbx_seq_one_letter_code
_entity_poly.pdbx_strand_id
1 'polypeptide(L)'
;MATTTVTVDEETDDEILYDDDLSTSRISIALNDSVTLSPITLYVLRYADPTEKWKIQVMFDNNMKRTFTAGTTVFHPTTNSTKTSKNKHIPLLYRLPMRIHVNDKRDIYVKHKRKLYLISTYRLQIFDSLPFFGSRWYPDKRIRFFIADSLVSHQFLFDIHFENSYYVSRAPGTDIPFWNHLCLFTYFFINNQSYGMFNSLIEQFTTIINEEKRNMSNEDLKEFFETCLNYYSSIENIVQQDMHTLKILIRMMACVPINRNNMIIPSKATQSFISNVLKVFLDKLLDVWIEVVDSEWKSFCHGLATLVCIRIYYEESENEMNFSLDSLMIIPDGTRRQELIFQLVDLLNSLTCTLIPNQDDILFTIIGPDKLCLQHLEVTSSLSTYVVYLIKILESYQDDENQLHTHITNQLDKLLEEKHFRIQLHDIIFILNLGKTEINETNNRVRKSATQKIQLICESNLKMKQSFEVYLNEKNFHISIDEIPSIYAIIFQYFNPFLLPHIDRQQYILRTISRREDRTTDYFIEWFKHFLCQSNPDWMHYDELLYHWTECFVHNTYLFDDIIKQTDKLIELWTKVEPANDQRSGFFVEHIVKECFRHGKMID
;
A
#
# COMPACT_ATOMS: atom_id res chain seq x y z
N MET A 1 57.23 -12.69 24.42
CA MET A 1 58.65 -12.94 24.07
C MET A 1 58.97 -14.38 24.43
N ALA A 2 59.87 -15.02 23.66
CA ALA A 2 60.32 -16.41 23.76
C ALA A 2 59.34 -17.45 23.16
N THR A 3 59.74 -18.45 22.37
CA THR A 3 60.91 -18.68 21.49
C THR A 3 60.50 -19.88 20.62
N THR A 4 60.66 -19.82 19.30
CA THR A 4 60.44 -20.96 18.41
C THR A 4 61.78 -21.65 18.16
N THR A 5 61.94 -22.88 18.63
CA THR A 5 63.05 -23.76 18.25
C THR A 5 62.59 -24.69 17.12
N VAL A 6 63.25 -24.56 15.97
CA VAL A 6 63.19 -25.48 14.84
C VAL A 6 64.38 -26.42 14.96
N THR A 7 64.15 -27.72 14.86
CA THR A 7 65.19 -28.72 14.61
C THR A 7 64.92 -29.35 13.25
N VAL A 8 65.92 -29.25 12.38
CA VAL A 8 66.05 -29.91 11.08
C VAL A 8 66.93 -31.13 11.30
N ASP A 9 66.55 -32.28 10.75
CA ASP A 9 67.48 -33.36 10.45
C ASP A 9 67.34 -33.69 8.96
N GLU A 10 68.48 -33.70 8.26
CA GLU A 10 68.69 -34.11 6.87
C GLU A 10 69.38 -35.49 6.80
N GLU A 11 69.36 -36.06 5.59
CA GLU A 11 70.16 -37.19 5.05
C GLU A 11 69.60 -38.62 5.29
N THR A 12 69.49 -39.54 4.30
CA THR A 12 70.06 -39.67 2.93
C THR A 12 69.29 -40.72 2.09
N ASP A 13 69.28 -40.50 0.77
CA ASP A 13 69.21 -41.36 -0.44
C ASP A 13 68.99 -42.91 -0.36
N ASP A 14 68.07 -43.47 -1.17
CA ASP A 14 68.36 -44.04 -2.51
C ASP A 14 67.15 -44.72 -3.20
N GLU A 15 67.13 -44.57 -4.54
CA GLU A 15 66.55 -45.37 -5.63
C GLU A 15 65.02 -45.55 -5.90
N ILE A 16 64.73 -45.45 -7.20
CA ILE A 16 63.45 -45.43 -7.91
C ILE A 16 63.10 -46.84 -8.42
N LEU A 17 61.83 -47.25 -8.30
CA LEU A 17 61.18 -48.16 -9.28
C LEU A 17 59.65 -48.00 -9.24
N TYR A 18 59.07 -47.78 -10.43
CA TYR A 18 57.64 -47.63 -10.73
C TYR A 18 56.84 -48.90 -10.43
N ASP A 19 55.65 -48.80 -9.82
CA ASP A 19 54.36 -48.94 -10.53
C ASP A 19 53.16 -48.76 -9.58
N ASP A 20 52.05 -48.33 -10.18
CA ASP A 20 50.72 -47.98 -9.65
C ASP A 20 50.27 -48.64 -8.34
N ASP A 21 49.96 -47.81 -7.33
CA ASP A 21 48.72 -48.01 -6.57
C ASP A 21 48.23 -46.73 -5.88
N LEU A 22 46.92 -46.51 -6.02
CA LEU A 22 46.22 -45.30 -5.62
C LEU A 22 46.45 -44.91 -4.16
N SER A 23 46.86 -43.66 -3.99
CA SER A 23 46.79 -42.88 -2.77
C SER A 23 45.44 -43.04 -2.07
N THR A 24 45.41 -43.79 -0.97
CA THR A 24 44.48 -43.52 0.13
C THR A 24 45.27 -43.03 1.33
N SER A 25 45.71 -41.78 1.23
CA SER A 25 46.06 -40.97 2.38
C SER A 25 44.82 -40.82 3.26
N ARG A 26 44.61 -41.76 4.18
CA ARG A 26 43.74 -41.54 5.34
C ARG A 26 44.41 -40.47 6.20
N ILE A 27 44.07 -39.22 5.93
CA ILE A 27 44.25 -38.12 6.87
C ILE A 27 43.41 -38.48 8.10
N SER A 28 44.07 -39.09 9.06
CA SER A 28 43.56 -39.27 10.40
C SER A 28 43.71 -37.92 11.08
N ILE A 29 42.70 -37.07 10.97
CA ILE A 29 42.65 -35.82 11.73
C ILE A 29 42.55 -36.22 13.21
N ALA A 30 43.68 -36.19 13.91
CA ALA A 30 43.71 -36.17 15.36
C ALA A 30 42.96 -34.90 15.78
N LEU A 31 41.75 -35.07 16.32
CA LEU A 31 40.97 -34.00 16.90
C LEU A 31 41.71 -33.52 18.15
N ASN A 32 42.54 -32.49 18.00
CA ASN A 32 43.01 -31.73 19.16
C ASN A 32 41.77 -31.28 19.95
N ASP A 33 41.81 -31.48 21.26
CA ASP A 33 40.73 -31.22 22.22
C ASP A 33 40.29 -29.73 22.32
N SER A 34 40.74 -28.87 21.41
CA SER A 34 40.42 -27.44 21.34
C SER A 34 39.46 -27.07 20.20
N VAL A 35 38.71 -28.01 19.64
CA VAL A 35 37.61 -27.67 18.71
C VAL A 35 36.49 -26.99 19.49
N THR A 36 36.44 -25.66 19.46
CA THR A 36 35.32 -24.87 20.00
C THR A 36 34.05 -25.20 19.22
N LEU A 37 33.11 -25.84 19.90
CA LEU A 37 31.79 -26.16 19.34
C LEU A 37 30.81 -25.07 19.71
N SER A 38 30.18 -24.47 18.71
CA SER A 38 29.10 -23.52 18.93
C SER A 38 27.80 -24.28 19.20
N PRO A 39 27.11 -24.02 20.33
CA PRO A 39 25.78 -24.57 20.54
C PRO A 39 24.79 -23.94 19.55
N ILE A 40 23.92 -24.76 18.98
CA ILE A 40 22.87 -24.32 18.08
C ILE A 40 21.58 -25.07 18.41
N THR A 41 20.43 -24.41 18.37
CA THR A 41 19.13 -25.04 18.57
C THR A 41 18.31 -24.89 17.29
N LEU A 42 17.87 -26.03 16.73
CA LEU A 42 16.95 -26.06 15.61
C LEU A 42 15.51 -26.02 16.12
N TYR A 43 14.66 -25.25 15.45
CA TYR A 43 13.25 -25.09 15.77
C TYR A 43 12.37 -25.46 14.58
N VAL A 44 11.33 -26.24 14.84
CA VAL A 44 10.36 -26.71 13.84
C VAL A 44 8.95 -26.46 14.37
N LEU A 45 8.09 -25.88 13.55
CA LEU A 45 6.66 -25.74 13.85
C LEU A 45 5.83 -26.71 13.01
N ARG A 46 4.72 -27.20 13.58
CA ARG A 46 3.72 -27.98 12.83
C ARG A 46 2.33 -27.92 13.44
N TYR A 47 1.29 -28.02 12.61
CA TYR A 47 -0.07 -28.29 13.08
C TYR A 47 -0.23 -29.77 13.44
N ALA A 48 -0.51 -30.04 14.71
CA ALA A 48 -0.42 -31.35 15.33
C ALA A 48 -1.55 -31.56 16.35
N ASP A 49 -2.12 -32.77 16.45
CA ASP A 49 -3.03 -33.11 17.56
C ASP A 49 -2.16 -33.28 18.82
N PRO A 50 -2.34 -32.45 19.86
CA PRO A 50 -1.48 -32.51 21.05
C PRO A 50 -1.67 -33.80 21.85
N THR A 51 -2.75 -34.55 21.59
CA THR A 51 -3.00 -35.86 22.21
C THR A 51 -2.24 -37.00 21.54
N GLU A 52 -1.77 -36.79 20.30
CA GLU A 52 -1.03 -37.80 19.57
C GLU A 52 0.47 -37.76 19.91
N LYS A 53 1.05 -38.95 20.16
CA LYS A 53 2.44 -39.10 20.60
C LYS A 53 3.35 -39.37 19.40
N TRP A 54 3.75 -38.31 18.70
CA TRP A 54 4.71 -38.41 17.60
C TRP A 54 6.11 -37.95 18.02
N LYS A 55 7.16 -38.49 17.38
CA LYS A 55 8.54 -38.05 17.54
C LYS A 55 9.05 -37.49 16.23
N ILE A 56 9.48 -36.24 16.21
CA ILE A 56 10.17 -35.70 15.04
C ILE A 56 11.65 -36.06 15.18
N GLN A 57 12.18 -36.80 14.22
CA GLN A 57 13.60 -37.10 14.10
C GLN A 57 14.19 -36.41 12.90
N VAL A 58 15.49 -36.18 12.89
CA VAL A 58 16.22 -35.70 11.73
C VAL A 58 17.39 -36.62 11.47
N MET A 59 17.59 -36.94 10.21
CA MET A 59 18.76 -37.66 9.73
C MET A 59 19.70 -36.69 9.05
N PHE A 60 20.94 -36.64 9.52
CA PHE A 60 22.03 -35.92 8.87
C PHE A 60 22.93 -36.93 8.15
N ASP A 61 23.25 -36.65 6.89
CA ASP A 61 24.11 -37.43 5.98
C ASP A 61 24.38 -38.88 6.38
N ASN A 62 25.52 -39.17 7.02
CA ASN A 62 26.04 -40.48 7.47
C ASN A 62 25.10 -41.23 8.48
N ASN A 63 23.80 -41.14 8.29
CA ASN A 63 22.68 -41.71 9.03
C ASN A 63 22.67 -41.33 10.52
N MET A 64 23.19 -40.15 10.87
CA MET A 64 23.10 -39.66 12.24
C MET A 64 21.66 -39.25 12.55
N LYS A 65 21.00 -39.99 13.45
CA LYS A 65 19.63 -39.71 13.90
C LYS A 65 19.62 -38.85 15.16
N ARG A 66 18.90 -37.73 15.12
CA ARG A 66 18.62 -36.87 16.27
C ARG A 66 17.12 -36.71 16.43
N THR A 67 16.66 -36.52 17.67
CA THR A 67 15.22 -36.40 17.97
C THR A 67 14.94 -34.99 18.48
N PHE A 68 14.02 -34.29 17.82
CA PHE A 68 13.45 -33.08 18.38
C PHE A 68 12.64 -33.45 19.62
N THR A 69 12.82 -32.66 20.66
CA THR A 69 11.95 -32.72 21.83
C THR A 69 10.72 -31.87 21.51
N ALA A 70 9.54 -32.47 21.59
CA ALA A 70 8.28 -31.72 21.57
C ALA A 70 8.34 -30.69 22.69
N GLY A 71 8.27 -29.42 22.31
CA GLY A 71 8.23 -28.29 23.22
C GLY A 71 6.81 -27.98 23.65
N THR A 72 6.67 -26.81 24.27
CA THR A 72 5.40 -26.21 24.68
C THR A 72 4.43 -26.12 23.50
N THR A 73 3.14 -26.32 23.77
CA THR A 73 2.07 -25.94 22.83
C THR A 73 2.25 -24.47 22.48
N VAL A 74 2.18 -24.13 21.19
CA VAL A 74 2.41 -22.75 20.78
C VAL A 74 1.18 -21.95 21.19
N PHE A 75 -0.05 -22.45 20.90
CA PHE A 75 -1.32 -21.83 21.33
C PHE A 75 -2.48 -22.83 21.38
N HIS A 76 -3.57 -22.44 22.07
CA HIS A 76 -4.92 -22.94 21.79
C HIS A 76 -5.72 -21.83 21.08
N PRO A 77 -6.26 -22.06 19.87
CA PRO A 77 -7.08 -21.05 19.20
C PRO A 77 -8.34 -20.78 20.01
N THR A 78 -8.68 -19.51 20.22
CA THR A 78 -9.97 -19.15 20.82
C THR A 78 -11.06 -19.35 19.79
N THR A 79 -11.80 -20.43 19.89
CA THR A 79 -13.16 -20.47 19.35
C THR A 79 -14.15 -20.66 20.48
N ASN A 80 -14.95 -19.63 20.72
CA ASN A 80 -16.31 -19.73 21.26
C ASN A 80 -17.25 -20.50 20.30
N SER A 81 -16.76 -21.52 19.59
CA SER A 81 -17.58 -22.48 18.85
C SER A 81 -17.93 -23.63 19.80
N THR A 82 -18.72 -23.31 20.83
CA THR A 82 -19.64 -24.34 21.33
C THR A 82 -20.46 -24.80 20.13
N LYS A 83 -20.22 -26.05 19.72
CA LYS A 83 -20.93 -26.79 18.65
C LYS A 83 -20.44 -26.49 17.23
N THR A 84 -19.27 -27.02 16.87
CA THR A 84 -19.11 -27.96 15.73
C THR A 84 -17.69 -28.50 15.70
N SER A 85 -17.58 -29.83 15.70
CA SER A 85 -16.36 -30.63 15.56
C SER A 85 -15.47 -30.20 14.39
N LYS A 86 -14.13 -30.21 14.54
CA LYS A 86 -13.15 -30.93 13.64
C LYS A 86 -11.69 -30.44 13.65
N ASN A 87 -11.29 -29.32 14.25
CA ASN A 87 -9.87 -28.94 14.25
C ASN A 87 -9.15 -29.37 15.54
N LYS A 88 -8.70 -30.63 15.55
CA LYS A 88 -7.85 -31.21 16.60
C LYS A 88 -6.40 -30.72 16.56
N HIS A 89 -5.96 -30.14 15.45
CA HIS A 89 -4.56 -29.77 15.24
C HIS A 89 -4.30 -28.33 15.70
N ILE A 90 -3.31 -28.16 16.59
CA ILE A 90 -2.79 -26.86 17.05
C ILE A 90 -1.32 -26.73 16.66
N PRO A 91 -0.76 -25.52 16.58
CA PRO A 91 0.66 -25.35 16.31
C PRO A 91 1.47 -25.84 17.51
N LEU A 92 2.43 -26.75 17.26
CA LEU A 92 3.40 -27.27 18.23
C LEU A 92 4.81 -26.90 17.80
N LEU A 93 5.62 -26.44 18.76
CA LEU A 93 7.03 -26.15 18.55
C LEU A 93 7.88 -27.33 18.99
N TYR A 94 8.79 -27.75 18.13
CA TYR A 94 9.75 -28.80 18.37
C TYR A 94 11.15 -28.20 18.38
N ARG A 95 11.97 -28.59 19.36
CA ARG A 95 13.34 -28.10 19.52
C ARG A 95 14.38 -29.21 19.47
N LEU A 96 15.51 -28.96 18.83
CA LEU A 96 16.64 -29.88 18.79
C LEU A 96 17.94 -29.12 19.11
N PRO A 97 18.47 -29.25 20.34
CA PRO A 97 19.78 -28.69 20.68
C PRO A 97 20.91 -29.54 20.06
N MET A 98 21.87 -28.86 19.48
CA MET A 98 23.02 -29.40 18.76
C MET A 98 24.28 -28.61 19.07
N ARG A 99 25.42 -29.17 18.67
CA ARG A 99 26.74 -28.52 18.75
C ARG A 99 27.42 -28.70 17.41
N ILE A 100 27.73 -27.59 16.76
CA ILE A 100 28.36 -27.57 15.44
C ILE A 100 29.80 -27.05 15.51
N HIS A 101 30.61 -27.53 14.58
CA HIS A 101 31.94 -27.02 14.28
C HIS A 101 31.96 -26.61 12.82
N VAL A 102 32.55 -25.46 12.52
CA VAL A 102 32.79 -24.99 11.15
C VAL A 102 34.29 -24.95 10.94
N ASN A 103 34.78 -25.55 9.85
CA ASN A 103 36.19 -25.48 9.49
C ASN A 103 36.50 -24.25 8.61
N ASP A 104 37.78 -24.03 8.28
CA ASP A 104 38.21 -22.91 7.45
C ASP A 104 37.65 -22.95 6.01
N LYS A 105 37.23 -24.13 5.54
CA LYS A 105 36.56 -24.34 4.25
C LYS A 105 35.05 -24.12 4.31
N ARG A 106 34.52 -23.68 5.46
CA ARG A 106 33.09 -23.55 5.77
C ARG A 106 32.32 -24.87 5.76
N ASP A 107 32.99 -26.01 5.84
CA ASP A 107 32.33 -27.29 6.05
C ASP A 107 31.79 -27.37 7.48
N ILE A 108 30.57 -27.86 7.63
CA ILE A 108 29.83 -27.88 8.88
C ILE A 108 29.83 -29.29 9.44
N TYR A 109 30.20 -29.46 10.71
CA TYR A 109 30.24 -30.74 11.40
C TYR A 109 29.39 -30.75 12.66
N VAL A 110 28.77 -31.89 13.01
CA VAL A 110 28.11 -32.11 14.31
C VAL A 110 28.91 -33.08 15.15
N LYS A 111 29.02 -32.80 16.46
CA LYS A 111 29.55 -33.78 17.42
C LYS A 111 28.48 -34.81 17.82
N HIS A 112 28.74 -36.08 17.56
CA HIS A 112 27.94 -37.21 18.04
C HIS A 112 28.83 -38.33 18.56
N LYS A 113 28.53 -38.86 19.75
CA LYS A 113 29.28 -39.97 20.38
C LYS A 113 30.82 -39.80 20.27
N ARG A 114 31.31 -38.59 20.58
CA ARG A 114 32.72 -38.14 20.51
C ARG A 114 33.34 -38.01 19.11
N LYS A 115 32.60 -38.23 18.02
CA LYS A 115 33.08 -38.02 16.64
C LYS A 115 32.41 -36.81 15.99
N LEU A 116 33.12 -36.14 15.07
CA LEU A 116 32.56 -35.09 14.21
C LEU A 116 32.05 -35.72 12.91
N TYR A 117 30.86 -35.32 12.48
CA TYR A 117 30.20 -35.79 11.25
C TYR A 117 29.89 -34.60 10.35
N LEU A 118 30.35 -34.62 9.11
CA LEU A 118 30.02 -33.62 8.09
C LEU A 118 28.51 -33.56 7.86
N ILE A 119 27.98 -32.35 7.72
CA ILE A 119 26.60 -32.07 7.32
C ILE A 119 26.62 -31.46 5.91
N SER A 120 26.05 -32.16 4.94
CA SER A 120 25.73 -31.64 3.61
C SER A 120 24.22 -31.50 3.41
N THR A 121 23.42 -32.40 4.00
CA THR A 121 21.95 -32.34 3.95
C THR A 121 21.31 -32.88 5.23
N TYR A 122 20.06 -32.49 5.49
CA TYR A 122 19.25 -33.12 6.51
C TYR A 122 17.89 -33.54 5.96
N ARG A 123 17.38 -34.65 6.48
CA ARG A 123 16.04 -35.15 6.18
C ARG A 123 15.27 -35.25 7.47
N LEU A 124 14.25 -34.41 7.62
CA LEU A 124 13.34 -34.54 8.75
C LEU A 124 12.48 -35.78 8.53
N GLN A 125 12.29 -36.55 9.59
CA GLN A 125 11.43 -37.70 9.59
C GLN A 125 10.50 -37.67 10.79
N ILE A 126 9.19 -37.69 10.56
CA ILE A 126 8.24 -37.83 11.68
C ILE A 126 7.96 -39.29 11.92
N PHE A 127 7.94 -39.66 13.20
CA PHE A 127 7.64 -40.98 13.69
C PHE A 127 6.31 -40.96 14.43
N ASP A 128 5.32 -41.68 13.89
CA ASP A 128 4.10 -41.99 14.62
C ASP A 128 4.24 -43.38 15.28
N SER A 129 3.90 -43.48 16.57
CA SER A 129 3.87 -44.74 17.31
C SER A 129 2.46 -45.03 17.79
N LEU A 130 1.80 -45.97 17.11
CA LEU A 130 0.54 -46.54 17.58
C LEU A 130 0.83 -47.80 18.43
N PRO A 131 0.03 -48.10 19.47
CA PRO A 131 0.27 -49.24 20.35
C PRO A 131 0.27 -50.61 19.63
N PHE A 132 -0.29 -50.70 18.41
CA PHE A 132 -0.55 -51.98 17.73
C PHE A 132 0.05 -52.14 16.31
N PHE A 133 0.60 -51.08 15.68
CA PHE A 133 0.95 -51.13 14.25
C PHE A 133 2.40 -50.77 13.91
N GLY A 134 3.32 -50.95 14.87
CA GLY A 134 4.69 -50.53 14.70
C GLY A 134 4.76 -49.02 14.49
N SER A 135 5.88 -48.55 13.95
CA SER A 135 6.13 -47.12 13.87
C SER A 135 6.35 -46.65 12.46
N ARG A 136 5.68 -45.54 12.10
CA ARG A 136 5.62 -45.04 10.73
C ARG A 136 6.50 -43.81 10.57
N TRP A 137 7.30 -43.77 9.51
CA TRP A 137 8.23 -42.69 9.23
C TRP A 137 7.77 -41.87 8.02
N TYR A 138 7.75 -40.55 8.15
CA TYR A 138 7.42 -39.61 7.06
C TYR A 138 8.64 -38.75 6.74
N PRO A 139 9.34 -38.98 5.61
CA PRO A 139 10.54 -38.22 5.27
C PRO A 139 10.21 -36.88 4.57
N ASP A 140 11.07 -35.89 4.80
CA ASP A 140 11.17 -34.65 4.04
C ASP A 140 12.50 -34.64 3.26
N LYS A 141 12.46 -34.21 1.99
CA LYS A 141 13.61 -34.15 1.06
C LYS A 141 14.08 -32.73 0.75
N ARG A 142 13.35 -31.69 1.15
CA ARG A 142 13.51 -30.32 0.63
C ARG A 142 14.10 -29.33 1.63
N ILE A 143 14.32 -29.73 2.88
CA ILE A 143 14.74 -28.75 3.87
C ILE A 143 16.22 -28.35 3.69
N ARG A 144 16.45 -27.04 3.57
CA ARG A 144 17.77 -26.43 3.39
C ARG A 144 18.29 -25.88 4.72
N PHE A 145 19.60 -25.93 4.89
CA PHE A 145 20.27 -25.40 6.08
C PHE A 145 21.04 -24.16 5.64
N PHE A 146 20.61 -23.00 6.13
CA PHE A 146 21.33 -21.75 5.91
C PHE A 146 22.03 -21.38 7.21
N ILE A 147 23.35 -21.64 7.30
CA ILE A 147 24.12 -21.01 8.37
C ILE A 147 24.49 -19.62 7.87
N ALA A 148 23.92 -18.60 8.49
CA ALA A 148 24.39 -17.22 8.33
C ALA A 148 25.88 -17.13 8.71
N ASP A 149 26.65 -16.23 8.09
CA ASP A 149 28.09 -16.07 8.37
C ASP A 149 28.41 -15.78 9.85
N SER A 150 27.41 -15.36 10.65
CA SER A 150 27.47 -15.37 12.10
C SER A 150 26.87 -16.67 12.65
N LEU A 151 27.62 -17.41 13.47
CA LEU A 151 27.14 -18.63 14.16
C LEU A 151 26.04 -18.26 15.17
N VAL A 152 24.82 -18.04 14.69
CA VAL A 152 23.64 -17.78 15.51
C VAL A 152 23.28 -19.06 16.27
N SER A 153 23.05 -18.95 17.59
CA SER A 153 22.70 -20.07 18.47
C SER A 153 21.31 -20.68 18.21
N HIS A 154 20.51 -20.10 17.31
CA HIS A 154 19.13 -20.48 17.01
C HIS A 154 18.89 -20.51 15.51
N GLN A 155 18.25 -21.58 15.02
CA GLN A 155 17.89 -21.77 13.61
C GLN A 155 16.44 -22.20 13.49
N PHE A 156 15.68 -21.48 12.66
CA PHE A 156 14.26 -21.69 12.43
C PHE A 156 14.07 -22.39 11.09
N LEU A 157 13.42 -23.54 11.13
CA LEU A 157 13.19 -24.34 9.94
C LEU A 157 11.79 -24.01 9.39
N PHE A 158 11.76 -23.59 8.13
CA PHE A 158 10.56 -23.13 7.41
C PHE A 158 10.20 -24.10 6.29
N ASP A 159 8.93 -24.08 5.86
CA ASP A 159 8.42 -24.79 4.66
C ASP A 159 8.67 -26.31 4.67
N ILE A 160 8.38 -26.92 5.82
CA ILE A 160 8.59 -28.34 6.03
C ILE A 160 7.37 -29.10 5.52
N HIS A 161 7.59 -29.91 4.48
CA HIS A 161 6.56 -30.67 3.78
C HIS A 161 6.81 -32.17 3.88
N PHE A 162 5.85 -32.88 4.48
CA PHE A 162 5.97 -34.32 4.68
C PHE A 162 5.32 -35.09 3.54
N GLU A 163 6.11 -35.88 2.81
CA GLU A 163 5.55 -36.81 1.83
C GLU A 163 4.78 -37.92 2.55
N ASN A 164 3.53 -38.17 2.12
CA ASN A 164 2.82 -39.39 2.48
C ASN A 164 3.62 -40.58 1.95
N SER A 165 4.18 -41.39 2.85
CA SER A 165 4.85 -42.63 2.42
C SER A 165 3.83 -43.58 1.79
N TYR A 166 4.25 -44.40 0.82
CA TYR A 166 3.42 -45.42 0.14
C TYR A 166 2.64 -46.36 1.10
N TYR A 167 3.02 -46.42 2.38
CA TYR A 167 2.42 -47.28 3.40
C TYR A 167 1.43 -46.55 4.32
N VAL A 168 1.17 -45.25 4.13
CA VAL A 168 0.27 -44.49 5.00
C VAL A 168 -0.58 -43.46 4.25
N SER A 169 -1.89 -43.52 4.47
CA SER A 169 -2.89 -42.67 3.80
C SER A 169 -3.01 -41.24 4.37
N ARG A 170 -2.41 -40.93 5.52
CA ARG A 170 -2.53 -39.61 6.16
C ARG A 170 -1.27 -39.23 6.94
N ALA A 171 -0.62 -38.12 6.58
CA ALA A 171 0.47 -37.52 7.34
C ALA A 171 0.00 -37.12 8.76
N PRO A 172 0.87 -37.17 9.79
CA PRO A 172 0.48 -36.99 11.18
C PRO A 172 0.37 -35.49 11.51
N GLY A 173 -0.64 -34.82 10.98
CA GLY A 173 -0.78 -33.36 11.05
C GLY A 173 -0.68 -32.68 9.69
N THR A 174 -0.76 -31.35 9.67
CA THR A 174 -0.70 -30.54 8.45
C THR A 174 0.49 -29.60 8.47
N ASP A 175 0.97 -29.27 7.27
CA ASP A 175 2.07 -28.34 7.09
C ASP A 175 1.61 -26.93 7.48
N ILE A 176 2.55 -26.11 7.94
CA ILE A 176 2.30 -24.70 8.21
C ILE A 176 2.70 -23.95 6.95
N PRO A 177 1.82 -23.11 6.37
CA PRO A 177 2.19 -22.27 5.25
C PRO A 177 3.39 -21.39 5.60
N PHE A 178 4.28 -21.19 4.63
CA PHE A 178 5.54 -20.46 4.82
C PHE A 178 5.38 -19.16 5.60
N TRP A 179 4.46 -18.28 5.19
CA TRP A 179 4.22 -16.99 5.83
C TRP A 179 3.70 -17.09 7.27
N ASN A 180 2.95 -18.14 7.59
CA ASN A 180 2.39 -18.37 8.93
C ASN A 180 3.46 -18.72 9.95
N HIS A 181 4.62 -19.25 9.52
CA HIS A 181 5.74 -19.49 10.43
C HIS A 181 6.21 -18.20 11.11
N LEU A 182 6.24 -17.08 10.38
CA LEU A 182 6.65 -15.77 10.94
C LEU A 182 5.75 -15.38 12.11
N CYS A 183 4.43 -15.46 11.95
CA CYS A 183 3.47 -15.18 13.02
C CYS A 183 3.65 -16.13 14.22
N LEU A 184 3.66 -17.44 13.96
CA LEU A 184 3.65 -18.45 15.02
C LEU A 184 4.95 -18.49 15.84
N PHE A 185 6.12 -18.33 15.20
CA PHE A 185 7.38 -18.18 15.94
C PHE A 185 7.43 -16.87 16.74
N THR A 186 6.96 -15.77 16.17
CA THR A 186 6.91 -14.47 16.85
C THR A 186 6.06 -14.56 18.11
N TYR A 187 4.86 -15.12 18.02
CA TYR A 187 3.98 -15.25 19.17
C TYR A 187 4.53 -16.24 20.21
N PHE A 188 5.28 -17.28 19.79
CA PHE A 188 6.00 -18.15 20.71
C PHE A 188 7.02 -17.37 21.54
N PHE A 189 7.81 -16.49 20.92
CA PHE A 189 8.75 -15.65 21.64
C PHE A 189 8.05 -14.69 22.60
N ILE A 190 6.91 -14.14 22.20
CA ILE A 190 6.10 -13.26 23.05
C ILE A 190 5.64 -13.99 24.31
N ASN A 191 5.02 -15.16 24.15
CA ASN A 191 4.51 -15.96 25.28
C ASN A 191 5.61 -16.46 26.22
N ASN A 192 6.79 -16.75 25.71
CA ASN A 192 7.90 -17.28 26.50
C ASN A 192 8.93 -16.20 26.87
N GLN A 193 8.60 -14.91 26.66
CA GLN A 193 9.46 -13.75 26.94
C GLN A 193 10.88 -13.91 26.35
N SER A 194 10.99 -14.57 25.20
CA SER A 194 12.26 -14.96 24.55
C SER A 194 12.64 -13.97 23.43
N TYR A 195 12.53 -12.67 23.71
CA TYR A 195 12.63 -11.59 22.71
C TYR A 195 13.96 -11.55 21.97
N GLY A 196 15.05 -11.96 22.61
CA GLY A 196 16.39 -11.99 22.01
C GLY A 196 16.51 -12.88 20.77
N MET A 197 15.56 -13.79 20.54
CA MET A 197 15.55 -14.67 19.36
C MET A 197 14.93 -14.00 18.12
N PHE A 198 14.23 -12.88 18.27
CA PHE A 198 13.44 -12.29 17.19
C PHE A 198 14.30 -11.77 16.02
N ASN A 199 15.44 -11.13 16.31
CA ASN A 199 16.35 -10.64 15.27
C ASN A 199 16.86 -11.78 14.37
N SER A 200 17.19 -12.92 14.98
CA SER A 200 17.61 -14.12 14.23
C SER A 200 16.49 -14.71 13.39
N LEU A 201 15.24 -14.67 13.87
CA LEU A 201 14.08 -15.11 13.10
C LEU A 201 13.90 -14.28 11.84
N ILE A 202 13.84 -12.94 11.97
CA ILE A 202 13.59 -12.06 10.82
C ILE A 202 14.74 -12.14 9.80
N GLU A 203 15.99 -12.24 10.24
CA GLU A 203 17.15 -12.36 9.35
C GLU A 203 17.11 -13.64 8.53
N GLN A 204 16.79 -14.78 9.17
CA GLN A 204 16.65 -16.06 8.46
C GLN A 204 15.45 -16.06 7.53
N PHE A 205 14.31 -15.51 7.98
CA PHE A 205 13.09 -15.44 7.18
C PHE A 205 13.28 -14.57 5.93
N THR A 206 13.86 -13.38 6.08
CA THR A 206 14.14 -12.47 4.97
C THR A 206 15.19 -13.03 4.01
N THR A 207 16.23 -13.72 4.51
CA THR A 207 17.22 -14.41 3.65
C THR A 207 16.53 -15.43 2.75
N ILE A 208 15.63 -16.27 3.29
CA ILE A 208 14.90 -17.27 2.49
C ILE A 208 14.00 -16.60 1.45
N ILE A 209 13.28 -15.52 1.81
CA ILE A 209 12.45 -14.77 0.86
C ILE A 209 13.29 -14.28 -0.32
N ASN A 210 14.46 -13.69 -0.04
CA ASN A 210 15.32 -13.09 -1.05
C ASN A 210 15.99 -14.14 -1.96
N GLU A 211 16.55 -15.20 -1.37
CA GLU A 211 17.26 -16.25 -2.12
C GLU A 211 16.32 -17.09 -2.98
N GLU A 212 15.13 -17.41 -2.46
CA GLU A 212 14.14 -18.20 -3.19
C GLU A 212 13.17 -17.34 -4.02
N LYS A 213 13.34 -16.00 -3.99
CA LYS A 213 12.48 -15.02 -4.66
C LYS A 213 11.00 -15.27 -4.36
N ARG A 214 10.68 -15.58 -3.11
CA ARG A 214 9.31 -15.88 -2.70
C ARG A 214 8.46 -14.61 -2.79
N ASN A 215 7.31 -14.74 -3.44
CA ASN A 215 6.29 -13.70 -3.48
C ASN A 215 5.10 -14.15 -2.63
N MET A 216 4.45 -13.20 -1.96
CA MET A 216 3.24 -13.45 -1.20
C MET A 216 2.03 -13.25 -2.11
N SER A 217 1.23 -14.30 -2.30
CA SER A 217 -0.04 -14.20 -3.01
C SER A 217 -1.11 -13.51 -2.15
N ASN A 218 -2.25 -13.22 -2.77
CA ASN A 218 -3.43 -12.69 -2.11
C ASN A 218 -3.95 -13.67 -1.03
N GLU A 219 -4.05 -14.95 -1.39
CA GLU A 219 -4.48 -16.02 -0.49
C GLU A 219 -3.50 -16.21 0.67
N ASP A 220 -2.19 -16.13 0.42
CA ASP A 220 -1.17 -16.19 1.48
C ASP A 220 -1.33 -15.04 2.48
N LEU A 221 -1.57 -13.81 1.99
CA LEU A 221 -1.76 -12.63 2.83
C LEU A 221 -3.00 -12.76 3.70
N LYS A 222 -4.10 -13.27 3.13
CA LYS A 222 -5.32 -13.57 3.87
C LYS A 222 -5.08 -14.59 4.98
N GLU A 223 -4.46 -15.72 4.63
CA GLU A 223 -4.21 -16.81 5.58
C GLU A 223 -3.25 -16.37 6.71
N PHE A 224 -2.28 -15.51 6.38
CA PHE A 224 -1.38 -14.88 7.34
C PHE A 224 -2.14 -14.05 8.38
N PHE A 225 -3.03 -13.15 7.95
CA PHE A 225 -3.81 -12.33 8.87
C PHE A 225 -4.86 -13.14 9.65
N GLU A 226 -5.47 -14.17 9.04
CA GLU A 226 -6.33 -15.11 9.75
C GLU A 226 -5.56 -15.83 10.87
N THR A 227 -4.32 -16.26 10.59
CA THR A 227 -3.43 -16.85 11.60
C THR A 227 -3.10 -15.85 12.69
N CYS A 228 -2.72 -14.62 12.34
CA CYS A 228 -2.43 -13.56 13.32
C CYS A 228 -3.62 -13.32 14.25
N LEU A 229 -4.83 -13.19 13.72
CA LEU A 229 -6.04 -12.97 14.51
C LEU A 229 -6.39 -14.18 15.39
N ASN A 230 -6.37 -15.40 14.83
CA ASN A 230 -6.76 -16.63 15.53
C ASN A 230 -5.96 -16.88 16.81
N TYR A 231 -4.70 -16.43 16.84
CA TYR A 231 -3.80 -16.61 17.98
C TYR A 231 -3.54 -15.34 18.79
N TYR A 232 -4.02 -14.17 18.36
CA TYR A 232 -3.72 -12.88 19.01
C TYR A 232 -4.17 -12.85 20.48
N SER A 233 -5.35 -13.41 20.77
CA SER A 233 -5.92 -13.48 22.13
C SER A 233 -5.00 -14.16 23.15
N SER A 234 -4.10 -15.03 22.70
CA SER A 234 -3.13 -15.71 23.58
C SER A 234 -1.99 -14.80 24.06
N ILE A 235 -1.69 -13.75 23.30
CA ILE A 235 -0.61 -12.79 23.60
C ILE A 235 -1.13 -11.41 23.97
N GLU A 236 -2.44 -11.15 23.79
CA GLU A 236 -3.05 -9.82 23.92
C GLU A 236 -2.73 -9.12 25.25
N ASN A 237 -2.89 -9.83 26.37
CA ASN A 237 -2.57 -9.27 27.69
C ASN A 237 -1.09 -8.90 27.84
N ILE A 238 -0.20 -9.69 27.22
CA ILE A 238 1.25 -9.43 27.25
C ILE A 238 1.55 -8.19 26.38
N VAL A 239 0.95 -8.10 25.20
CA VAL A 239 1.09 -6.94 24.28
C VAL A 239 0.61 -5.65 24.93
N GLN A 240 -0.51 -5.71 25.66
CA GLN A 240 -1.03 -4.56 26.41
C GLN A 240 -0.15 -4.15 27.59
N GLN A 241 0.72 -5.01 28.10
CA GLN A 241 1.54 -4.73 29.28
C GLN A 241 3.01 -4.42 28.93
N ASP A 242 3.59 -5.13 27.97
CA ASP A 242 5.01 -5.08 27.64
C ASP A 242 5.29 -4.45 26.26
N MET A 243 6.02 -3.33 26.30
CA MET A 243 6.43 -2.56 25.14
C MET A 243 7.32 -3.33 24.16
N HIS A 244 8.17 -4.24 24.66
CA HIS A 244 9.02 -5.05 23.79
C HIS A 244 8.19 -5.94 22.86
N THR A 245 7.07 -6.44 23.35
CA THR A 245 6.20 -7.32 22.55
C THR A 245 5.44 -6.55 21.48
N LEU A 246 5.01 -5.31 21.76
CA LEU A 246 4.45 -4.42 20.75
C LEU A 246 5.49 -4.07 19.66
N LYS A 247 6.73 -3.74 20.05
CA LYS A 247 7.83 -3.50 19.10
C LYS A 247 8.07 -4.71 18.20
N ILE A 248 8.05 -5.92 18.76
CA ILE A 248 8.20 -7.17 18.01
C ILE A 248 7.06 -7.34 17.00
N LEU A 249 5.80 -7.11 17.39
CA LEU A 249 4.66 -7.22 16.48
C LEU A 249 4.72 -6.21 15.32
N ILE A 250 5.11 -4.96 15.61
CA ILE A 250 5.29 -3.94 14.56
C ILE A 250 6.43 -4.37 13.63
N ARG A 251 7.59 -4.75 14.17
CA ARG A 251 8.74 -5.20 13.36
C ARG A 251 8.48 -6.47 12.57
N MET A 252 7.57 -7.35 13.03
CA MET A 252 7.15 -8.54 12.28
C MET A 252 6.50 -8.15 10.94
N MET A 253 5.71 -7.07 10.94
CA MET A 253 5.04 -6.59 9.73
C MET A 253 6.01 -6.06 8.66
N ALA A 254 7.24 -5.73 9.04
CA ALA A 254 8.30 -5.35 8.11
C ALA A 254 8.74 -6.50 7.18
N CYS A 255 8.46 -7.75 7.55
CA CYS A 255 8.80 -8.91 6.74
C CYS A 255 7.68 -9.34 5.79
N VAL A 256 6.52 -8.67 5.83
CA VAL A 256 5.34 -9.03 5.04
C VAL A 256 5.33 -8.18 3.76
N PRO A 257 5.62 -8.76 2.58
CA PRO A 257 5.67 -7.99 1.35
C PRO A 257 4.25 -7.67 0.88
N ILE A 258 3.89 -6.39 0.89
CA ILE A 258 2.62 -5.89 0.35
C ILE A 258 2.84 -5.19 -0.99
N ASN A 259 1.96 -5.45 -1.95
CA ASN A 259 1.94 -4.77 -3.25
C ASN A 259 0.53 -4.79 -3.83
N ARG A 260 0.32 -4.06 -4.93
CA ARG A 260 -0.98 -3.96 -5.61
C ARG A 260 -1.60 -5.32 -5.98
N ASN A 261 -0.79 -6.35 -6.25
CA ASN A 261 -1.27 -7.65 -6.71
C ASN A 261 -1.75 -8.55 -5.57
N ASN A 262 -1.29 -8.34 -4.33
CA ASN A 262 -1.66 -9.19 -3.19
C ASN A 262 -2.58 -8.51 -2.16
N MET A 263 -2.71 -7.18 -2.20
CA MET A 263 -3.66 -6.45 -1.38
C MET A 263 -5.11 -6.74 -1.81
N ILE A 264 -5.92 -7.29 -0.91
CA ILE A 264 -7.37 -7.62 -1.10
C ILE A 264 -8.23 -6.40 -0.75
N ILE A 265 -9.56 -6.44 -0.96
CA ILE A 265 -10.59 -5.76 -0.13
C ILE A 265 -10.50 -6.31 1.31
N PRO A 266 -10.61 -5.49 2.37
CA PRO A 266 -10.15 -5.89 3.70
C PRO A 266 -10.85 -7.15 4.21
N SER A 267 -10.05 -8.17 4.56
CA SER A 267 -10.58 -9.27 5.36
C SER A 267 -10.83 -8.77 6.79
N LYS A 268 -11.91 -9.24 7.42
CA LYS A 268 -12.19 -8.92 8.85
C LYS A 268 -11.00 -9.24 9.75
N ALA A 269 -10.22 -10.27 9.41
CA ALA A 269 -9.02 -10.66 10.14
C ALA A 269 -7.92 -9.59 10.06
N THR A 270 -7.66 -9.08 8.87
CA THR A 270 -6.70 -8.00 8.61
C THR A 270 -7.08 -6.74 9.39
N GLN A 271 -8.33 -6.28 9.25
CA GLN A 271 -8.82 -5.09 9.96
C GLN A 271 -8.73 -5.25 11.48
N SER A 272 -9.13 -6.41 12.02
CA SER A 272 -9.13 -6.65 13.47
C SER A 272 -7.71 -6.68 14.04
N PHE A 273 -6.79 -7.39 13.39
CA PHE A 273 -5.39 -7.46 13.84
C PHE A 273 -4.73 -6.08 13.82
N ILE A 274 -4.87 -5.35 12.72
CA ILE A 274 -4.27 -4.02 12.57
C ILE A 274 -4.83 -3.05 13.59
N SER A 275 -6.16 -3.05 13.78
CA SER A 275 -6.81 -2.18 14.76
C SER A 275 -6.35 -2.49 16.18
N ASN A 276 -6.19 -3.77 16.53
CA ASN A 276 -5.69 -4.17 17.85
C ASN A 276 -4.25 -3.71 18.10
N VAL A 277 -3.36 -3.89 17.12
CA VAL A 277 -1.95 -3.48 17.25
C VAL A 277 -1.82 -1.95 17.29
N LEU A 278 -2.49 -1.24 16.36
CA LEU A 278 -2.43 0.22 16.28
C LEU A 278 -3.08 0.88 17.51
N LYS A 279 -4.14 0.31 18.07
CA LYS A 279 -4.73 0.77 19.34
C LYS A 279 -3.71 0.80 20.46
N VAL A 280 -3.05 -0.33 20.72
CA VAL A 280 -2.06 -0.45 21.80
C VAL A 280 -0.87 0.47 21.52
N PHE A 281 -0.48 0.62 20.26
CA PHE A 281 0.57 1.55 19.85
C PHE A 281 0.21 3.01 20.13
N LEU A 282 -1.00 3.45 19.78
CA LEU A 282 -1.47 4.81 20.05
C LEU A 282 -1.58 5.09 21.55
N ASP A 283 -2.09 4.14 22.33
CA ASP A 283 -2.20 4.26 23.79
C ASP A 283 -0.84 4.44 24.47
N LYS A 284 0.25 3.94 23.85
CA LYS A 284 1.61 3.94 24.41
C LYS A 284 2.63 4.68 23.55
N LEU A 285 2.15 5.54 22.66
CA LEU A 285 2.93 6.09 21.56
C LEU A 285 4.27 6.70 22.01
N LEU A 286 4.22 7.59 23.00
CA LEU A 286 5.40 8.29 23.51
C LEU A 286 6.46 7.34 24.08
N ASP A 287 6.03 6.33 24.83
CA ASP A 287 6.91 5.35 25.46
C ASP A 287 7.57 4.45 24.39
N VAL A 288 6.82 4.04 23.35
CA VAL A 288 7.37 3.21 22.26
C VAL A 288 8.53 3.95 21.60
N TRP A 289 8.32 5.23 21.28
CA TRP A 289 9.29 6.00 20.51
C TRP A 289 10.62 6.21 21.22
N ILE A 290 10.57 6.44 22.54
CA ILE A 290 11.77 6.63 23.35
C ILE A 290 12.58 5.33 23.44
N GLU A 291 11.91 4.17 23.45
CA GLU A 291 12.57 2.87 23.63
C GLU A 291 13.05 2.19 22.34
N VAL A 292 12.71 2.69 21.14
CA VAL A 292 13.21 2.12 19.88
C VAL A 292 14.65 2.56 19.65
N VAL A 293 15.57 1.60 19.75
CA VAL A 293 17.00 1.81 19.49
C VAL A 293 17.31 1.83 17.99
N ASP A 294 18.42 2.47 17.61
CA ASP A 294 18.79 2.66 16.19
C ASP A 294 18.92 1.34 15.41
N SER A 295 19.38 0.26 16.04
CA SER A 295 19.51 -1.05 15.39
C SER A 295 18.17 -1.69 15.04
N GLU A 296 17.08 -1.29 15.71
CA GLU A 296 15.73 -1.78 15.44
C GLU A 296 14.96 -0.86 14.50
N TRP A 297 15.35 0.42 14.44
CA TRP A 297 14.64 1.52 13.81
C TRP A 297 14.16 1.21 12.40
N LYS A 298 15.06 0.73 11.52
CA LYS A 298 14.71 0.44 10.12
C LYS A 298 13.55 -0.56 9.99
N SER A 299 13.63 -1.68 10.73
CA SER A 299 12.56 -2.69 10.73
C SER A 299 11.30 -2.20 11.43
N PHE A 300 11.42 -1.39 12.48
CA PHE A 300 10.27 -0.82 13.17
C PHE A 300 9.53 0.17 12.26
N CYS A 301 10.26 1.08 11.64
CA CYS A 301 9.77 2.08 10.70
C CYS A 301 9.01 1.42 9.54
N HIS A 302 9.62 0.42 8.89
CA HIS A 302 8.98 -0.28 7.78
C HIS A 302 7.72 -1.03 8.22
N GLY A 303 7.77 -1.72 9.36
CA GLY A 303 6.61 -2.43 9.90
C GLY A 303 5.44 -1.51 10.28
N LEU A 304 5.73 -0.35 10.87
CA LEU A 304 4.70 0.63 11.18
C LEU A 304 4.13 1.27 9.92
N ALA A 305 4.97 1.62 8.94
CA ALA A 305 4.52 2.12 7.66
C ALA A 305 3.60 1.11 6.95
N THR A 306 3.94 -0.18 6.97
CA THR A 306 3.08 -1.27 6.47
C THR A 306 1.73 -1.31 7.18
N LEU A 307 1.70 -1.26 8.53
CA LEU A 307 0.44 -1.26 9.30
C LEU A 307 -0.46 -0.05 8.98
N VAL A 308 0.14 1.14 8.94
CA VAL A 308 -0.59 2.40 8.64
C VAL A 308 -1.06 2.42 7.20
N CYS A 309 -0.23 1.99 6.26
CA CYS A 309 -0.57 1.89 4.84
C CYS A 309 -1.79 0.98 4.63
N ILE A 310 -1.78 -0.22 5.24
CA ILE A 310 -2.91 -1.14 5.16
C ILE A 310 -4.16 -0.55 5.83
N ARG A 311 -4.01 0.18 6.95
CA ARG A 311 -5.14 0.86 7.60
C ARG A 311 -5.77 1.91 6.68
N ILE A 312 -4.97 2.78 6.07
CA ILE A 312 -5.42 3.84 5.16
C ILE A 312 -6.09 3.26 3.92
N TYR A 313 -5.48 2.23 3.31
CA TYR A 313 -6.00 1.55 2.13
C TYR A 313 -7.40 0.94 2.35
N TYR A 314 -7.79 0.72 3.61
CA TYR A 314 -9.04 0.06 4.01
C TYR A 314 -10.05 0.93 4.75
N GLU A 315 -9.80 2.23 4.89
CA GLU A 315 -10.64 3.13 5.69
C GLU A 315 -11.92 3.61 4.97
N GLU A 316 -12.32 2.95 3.88
CA GLU A 316 -13.65 3.12 3.30
C GLU A 316 -14.69 2.31 4.09
N SER A 317 -15.64 3.02 4.71
CA SER A 317 -16.87 2.57 5.39
C SER A 317 -16.80 2.33 6.91
N GLU A 318 -17.36 3.31 7.64
CA GLU A 318 -18.12 3.19 8.89
C GLU A 318 -17.58 2.24 9.98
N ASN A 319 -16.89 2.83 10.96
CA ASN A 319 -16.84 2.52 12.41
C ASN A 319 -15.50 2.16 13.07
N GLU A 320 -15.34 2.82 14.22
CA GLU A 320 -14.71 2.45 15.51
C GLU A 320 -13.22 2.62 15.80
N MET A 321 -12.31 2.85 14.85
CA MET A 321 -10.97 3.40 15.17
C MET A 321 -10.33 4.12 13.99
N ASN A 322 -10.56 5.42 13.86
CA ASN A 322 -9.83 6.20 12.86
C ASN A 322 -8.41 6.42 13.37
N PHE A 323 -7.43 5.72 12.80
CA PHE A 323 -6.03 6.07 12.98
C PHE A 323 -5.83 7.44 12.31
N SER A 324 -5.79 8.52 13.08
CA SER A 324 -5.45 9.82 12.51
C SER A 324 -3.95 9.87 12.25
N LEU A 325 -3.57 10.24 11.02
CA LEU A 325 -2.18 10.58 10.67
C LEU A 325 -1.60 11.66 11.60
N ASP A 326 -2.44 12.49 12.25
CA ASP A 326 -2.00 13.47 13.25
C ASP A 326 -1.24 12.82 14.41
N SER A 327 -1.52 11.57 14.71
CA SER A 327 -0.81 10.82 15.75
C SER A 327 0.68 10.72 15.45
N LEU A 328 1.09 10.74 14.17
CA LEU A 328 2.49 10.73 13.76
C LEU A 328 3.21 12.06 14.06
N MET A 329 2.49 13.16 14.29
CA MET A 329 3.09 14.45 14.68
C MET A 329 3.73 14.42 16.07
N ILE A 330 3.31 13.48 16.91
CA ILE A 330 3.78 13.35 18.30
C ILE A 330 5.23 12.82 18.36
N ILE A 331 5.77 12.29 17.25
CA ILE A 331 7.14 11.78 17.16
C ILE A 331 8.13 12.95 17.38
N PRO A 332 8.89 12.98 18.49
CA PRO A 332 9.72 14.15 18.83
C PRO A 332 10.90 14.34 17.86
N ASP A 333 11.50 13.25 17.38
CA ASP A 333 12.63 13.27 16.45
C ASP A 333 12.14 13.54 15.01
N GLY A 334 12.51 14.71 14.46
CA GLY A 334 12.14 15.11 13.11
C GLY A 334 12.72 14.23 12.00
N THR A 335 13.91 13.66 12.18
CA THR A 335 14.57 12.80 11.17
C THR A 335 13.86 11.45 11.09
N ARG A 336 13.65 10.82 12.25
CA ARG A 336 12.91 9.56 12.36
C ARG A 336 11.47 9.70 11.86
N ARG A 337 10.81 10.80 12.23
CA ARG A 337 9.47 11.13 11.74
C ARG A 337 9.43 11.19 10.21
N GLN A 338 10.41 11.84 9.59
CA GLN A 338 10.49 11.93 8.13
C GLN A 338 10.71 10.57 7.47
N GLU A 339 11.66 9.77 7.98
CA GLU A 339 11.91 8.43 7.43
C GLU A 339 10.65 7.55 7.41
N LEU A 340 9.85 7.61 8.48
CA LEU A 340 8.56 6.92 8.54
C LEU A 340 7.60 7.39 7.45
N ILE A 341 7.50 8.70 7.23
CA ILE A 341 6.60 9.25 6.22
C ILE A 341 7.06 8.93 4.80
N PHE A 342 8.36 9.00 4.52
CA PHE A 342 8.91 8.59 3.22
C PHE A 342 8.57 7.12 2.93
N GLN A 343 8.79 6.23 3.90
CA GLN A 343 8.44 4.81 3.72
C GLN A 343 6.93 4.59 3.57
N LEU A 344 6.10 5.37 4.26
CA LEU A 344 4.64 5.30 4.11
C LEU A 344 4.21 5.76 2.71
N VAL A 345 4.75 6.85 2.20
CA VAL A 345 4.47 7.34 0.84
C VAL A 345 4.90 6.30 -0.20
N ASP A 346 6.12 5.78 -0.09
CA ASP A 346 6.64 4.81 -1.06
C ASP A 346 5.74 3.57 -1.14
N LEU A 347 5.26 3.11 0.02
CA LEU A 347 4.30 2.01 0.09
C LEU A 347 2.95 2.39 -0.54
N LEU A 348 2.36 3.53 -0.17
CA LEU A 348 1.09 4.00 -0.74
C LEU A 348 1.15 4.16 -2.27
N ASN A 349 2.25 4.72 -2.78
CA ASN A 349 2.53 4.85 -4.21
C ASN A 349 2.63 3.49 -4.89
N SER A 350 3.34 2.53 -4.29
CA SER A 350 3.46 1.17 -4.83
C SER A 350 2.11 0.43 -4.89
N LEU A 351 1.16 0.82 -4.04
CA LEU A 351 -0.21 0.31 -4.03
C LEU A 351 -1.17 1.10 -4.92
N THR A 352 -0.71 2.18 -5.56
CA THR A 352 -1.58 3.14 -6.29
C THR A 352 -2.75 3.63 -5.42
N CYS A 353 -2.48 3.85 -4.13
CA CYS A 353 -3.47 4.28 -3.16
C CYS A 353 -3.51 5.81 -3.09
N THR A 354 -4.70 6.37 -3.31
CA THR A 354 -4.98 7.77 -2.99
C THR A 354 -5.40 7.88 -1.53
N LEU A 355 -4.97 8.96 -0.87
CA LEU A 355 -5.45 9.26 0.49
C LEU A 355 -6.93 9.66 0.48
N ILE A 356 -7.55 9.62 1.66
CA ILE A 356 -8.89 10.19 1.86
C ILE A 356 -8.72 11.73 1.93
N PRO A 357 -9.67 12.51 1.39
CA PRO A 357 -9.63 13.98 1.50
C PRO A 357 -9.36 14.45 2.94
N ASN A 358 -8.50 15.47 3.08
CA ASN A 358 -8.00 16.05 4.33
C ASN A 358 -6.88 15.28 5.06
N GLN A 359 -6.53 14.04 4.66
CA GLN A 359 -5.33 13.38 5.19
C GLN A 359 -4.04 13.83 4.47
N ASP A 360 -4.17 14.29 3.22
CA ASP A 360 -3.10 14.86 2.41
C ASP A 360 -2.36 15.99 3.16
N ASP A 361 -3.13 16.91 3.76
CA ASP A 361 -2.58 18.08 4.46
C ASP A 361 -1.72 17.68 5.65
N ILE A 362 -2.12 16.64 6.38
CA ILE A 362 -1.40 16.15 7.55
C ILE A 362 -0.06 15.57 7.11
N LEU A 363 -0.07 14.68 6.11
CA LEU A 363 1.12 14.03 5.60
C LEU A 363 2.17 15.05 5.14
N PHE A 364 1.75 16.02 4.34
CA PHE A 364 2.65 17.03 3.79
C PHE A 364 3.09 18.06 4.82
N THR A 365 2.27 18.35 5.84
CA THR A 365 2.70 19.17 6.99
C THR A 365 3.77 18.44 7.82
N ILE A 366 3.67 17.12 7.99
CA ILE A 366 4.69 16.33 8.72
C ILE A 366 6.06 16.39 8.00
N ILE A 367 6.06 16.27 6.67
CA ILE A 367 7.30 16.33 5.86
C ILE A 367 7.92 17.73 5.94
N GLY A 368 7.07 18.75 5.88
CA GLY A 368 7.46 20.15 5.76
C GLY A 368 7.72 20.55 4.30
N PRO A 369 7.52 21.84 3.95
CA PRO A 369 7.62 22.31 2.57
C PRO A 369 9.01 22.06 1.95
N ASP A 370 10.08 22.27 2.70
CA ASP A 370 11.47 22.18 2.21
C ASP A 370 11.93 20.76 1.85
N LYS A 371 11.19 19.74 2.29
CA LYS A 371 11.52 18.32 2.04
C LYS A 371 10.48 17.62 1.18
N LEU A 372 9.45 18.35 0.75
CA LEU A 372 8.42 17.83 -0.13
C LEU A 372 9.02 17.60 -1.53
N CYS A 373 8.98 16.36 -2.03
CA CYS A 373 9.37 16.03 -3.39
C CYS A 373 8.15 15.62 -4.22
N LEU A 374 8.34 15.55 -5.54
CA LEU A 374 7.29 15.16 -6.49
C LEU A 374 6.69 13.78 -6.20
N GLN A 375 7.49 12.82 -5.75
CA GLN A 375 7.01 11.47 -5.43
C GLN A 375 5.95 11.48 -4.30
N HIS A 376 6.04 12.42 -3.36
CA HIS A 376 5.02 12.57 -2.32
C HIS A 376 3.66 12.98 -2.88
N LEU A 377 3.61 13.69 -4.01
CA LEU A 377 2.36 14.17 -4.57
C LEU A 377 1.58 13.06 -5.29
N GLU A 378 2.18 11.90 -5.54
CA GLU A 378 1.52 10.77 -6.22
C GLU A 378 0.42 10.13 -5.35
N VAL A 379 0.43 10.31 -4.02
CA VAL A 379 -0.64 9.81 -3.13
C VAL A 379 -1.85 10.73 -3.04
N THR A 380 -1.79 11.92 -3.66
CA THR A 380 -2.86 12.93 -3.52
C THR A 380 -4.19 12.46 -4.08
N SER A 381 -5.26 12.81 -3.38
CA SER A 381 -6.63 12.44 -3.70
C SER A 381 -7.29 13.28 -4.79
N SER A 382 -6.79 14.50 -5.02
CA SER A 382 -7.37 15.45 -5.99
C SER A 382 -6.30 16.25 -6.72
N LEU A 383 -6.66 16.67 -7.93
CA LEU A 383 -5.80 17.51 -8.77
C LEU A 383 -5.56 18.88 -8.13
N SER A 384 -6.59 19.45 -7.49
CA SER A 384 -6.46 20.69 -6.73
C SER A 384 -5.43 20.58 -5.60
N THR A 385 -5.47 19.51 -4.80
CA THR A 385 -4.49 19.25 -3.74
C THR A 385 -3.09 19.06 -4.31
N TYR A 386 -2.95 18.25 -5.36
CA TYR A 386 -1.69 18.07 -6.09
C TYR A 386 -1.06 19.42 -6.47
N VAL A 387 -1.85 20.29 -7.11
CA VAL A 387 -1.40 21.60 -7.57
C VAL A 387 -1.02 22.53 -6.41
N VAL A 388 -1.81 22.55 -5.33
CA VAL A 388 -1.49 23.37 -4.14
C VAL A 388 -0.13 22.99 -3.56
N TYR A 389 0.14 21.70 -3.42
CA TYR A 389 1.39 21.23 -2.84
C TYR A 389 2.57 21.36 -3.79
N LEU A 390 2.32 21.24 -5.09
CA LEU A 390 3.32 21.52 -6.12
C LEU A 390 3.79 22.98 -6.08
N ILE A 391 2.88 23.93 -5.84
CA ILE A 391 3.23 25.34 -5.60
C ILE A 391 4.15 25.46 -4.38
N LYS A 392 3.86 24.75 -3.28
CA LYS A 392 4.73 24.74 -2.07
C LYS A 392 6.12 24.15 -2.35
N ILE A 393 6.25 23.10 -3.17
CA ILE A 393 7.56 22.59 -3.59
C ILE A 393 8.34 23.70 -4.30
N LEU A 394 7.72 24.35 -5.29
CA LEU A 394 8.36 25.42 -6.05
C LEU A 394 8.68 26.66 -5.22
N GLU A 395 7.92 26.94 -4.15
CA GLU A 395 8.26 27.99 -3.20
C GLU A 395 9.58 27.71 -2.46
N SER A 396 9.87 26.44 -2.21
CA SER A 396 11.09 26.00 -1.49
C SER A 396 12.29 25.67 -2.39
N TYR A 397 12.07 25.46 -3.69
CA TYR A 397 13.10 25.02 -4.63
C TYR A 397 13.94 26.20 -5.16
N GLN A 398 15.27 26.14 -5.01
CA GLN A 398 16.21 27.21 -5.42
C GLN A 398 17.13 26.86 -6.61
N ASP A 399 17.04 25.66 -7.18
CA ASP A 399 17.93 25.13 -8.24
C ASP A 399 17.27 24.95 -9.63
N ASP A 400 18.07 24.56 -10.64
CA ASP A 400 17.83 24.54 -12.11
C ASP A 400 16.37 24.30 -12.57
N GLU A 401 15.69 25.41 -12.86
CA GLU A 401 14.23 25.48 -13.07
C GLU A 401 13.73 24.66 -14.26
N ASN A 402 14.56 24.47 -15.30
CA ASN A 402 14.16 23.79 -16.53
C ASN A 402 13.97 22.29 -16.32
N GLN A 403 14.85 21.66 -15.53
CA GLN A 403 14.75 20.23 -15.24
C GLN A 403 13.50 19.93 -14.42
N LEU A 404 13.21 20.79 -13.42
CA LEU A 404 12.04 20.64 -12.58
C LEU A 404 10.74 20.78 -13.39
N HIS A 405 10.65 21.75 -14.31
CA HIS A 405 9.50 21.90 -15.20
C HIS A 405 9.24 20.61 -15.99
N THR A 406 10.26 20.03 -16.63
CA THR A 406 10.11 18.77 -17.38
C THR A 406 9.66 17.62 -16.49
N HIS A 407 10.19 17.50 -15.27
CA HIS A 407 9.80 16.45 -14.32
C HIS A 407 8.34 16.60 -13.89
N ILE A 408 7.91 17.82 -13.58
CA ILE A 408 6.53 18.13 -13.21
C ILE A 408 5.57 17.79 -14.36
N THR A 409 5.88 18.23 -15.58
CA THR A 409 5.03 17.96 -16.75
C THR A 409 4.90 16.44 -16.98
N ASN A 410 6.01 15.71 -16.94
CA ASN A 410 6.02 14.26 -17.15
C ASN A 410 5.22 13.52 -16.06
N GLN A 411 5.33 13.93 -14.80
CA GLN A 411 4.60 13.31 -13.70
C GLN A 411 3.10 13.58 -13.83
N LEU A 412 2.71 14.84 -14.08
CA LEU A 412 1.30 15.21 -14.28
C LEU A 412 0.70 14.45 -15.47
N ASP A 413 1.47 14.31 -16.56
CA ASP A 413 1.09 13.54 -17.74
C ASP A 413 0.83 12.07 -17.42
N LYS A 414 1.67 11.45 -16.59
CA LYS A 414 1.51 10.07 -16.13
C LYS A 414 0.25 9.93 -15.26
N LEU A 415 0.07 10.80 -14.26
CA LEU A 415 -1.06 10.75 -13.33
C LEU A 415 -2.41 10.92 -14.06
N LEU A 416 -2.47 11.80 -15.07
CA LEU A 416 -3.67 11.98 -15.90
C LEU A 416 -3.94 10.77 -16.81
N GLU A 417 -2.91 10.16 -17.40
CA GLU A 417 -3.04 8.93 -18.20
C GLU A 417 -3.56 7.75 -17.39
N GLU A 418 -3.05 7.59 -16.17
CA GLU A 418 -3.45 6.53 -15.23
C GLU A 418 -4.84 6.78 -14.63
N LYS A 419 -5.50 7.90 -14.98
CA LYS A 419 -6.78 8.35 -14.42
C LYS A 419 -6.75 8.44 -12.89
N HIS A 420 -5.59 8.80 -12.35
CA HIS A 420 -5.37 8.96 -10.91
C HIS A 420 -6.31 10.01 -10.32
N PHE A 421 -6.54 11.10 -11.05
CA PHE A 421 -7.48 12.14 -10.69
C PHE A 421 -8.81 11.96 -11.42
N ARG A 422 -9.91 11.91 -10.66
CA ARG A 422 -11.25 12.12 -11.23
C ARG A 422 -11.50 13.61 -11.35
N ILE A 423 -11.32 14.15 -12.56
CA ILE A 423 -11.55 15.57 -12.84
C ILE A 423 -13.00 15.95 -12.52
N GLN A 424 -13.17 17.02 -11.74
CA GLN A 424 -14.46 17.61 -11.40
C GLN A 424 -14.52 19.09 -11.74
N LEU A 425 -15.73 19.65 -11.68
CA LEU A 425 -16.00 21.06 -11.96
C LEU A 425 -15.14 22.00 -11.10
N HIS A 426 -14.97 21.66 -9.82
CA HIS A 426 -14.20 22.46 -8.89
C HIS A 426 -12.70 22.48 -9.23
N ASP A 427 -12.13 21.40 -9.76
CA ASP A 427 -10.73 21.36 -10.19
C ASP A 427 -10.47 22.29 -11.38
N ILE A 428 -11.39 22.29 -12.35
CA ILE A 428 -11.32 23.16 -13.53
C ILE A 428 -11.38 24.63 -13.09
N ILE A 429 -12.35 24.98 -12.24
CA ILE A 429 -12.50 26.34 -11.70
C ILE A 429 -11.27 26.75 -10.92
N PHE A 430 -10.74 25.85 -10.09
CA PHE A 430 -9.54 26.10 -9.30
C PHE A 430 -8.35 26.43 -10.20
N ILE A 431 -8.06 25.61 -11.21
CA ILE A 431 -6.95 25.82 -12.14
C ILE A 431 -7.10 27.11 -12.95
N LEU A 432 -8.31 27.41 -13.43
CA LEU A 432 -8.60 28.66 -14.16
C LEU A 432 -8.43 29.93 -13.32
N ASN A 433 -8.48 29.80 -11.98
CA ASN A 433 -8.39 30.92 -11.05
C ASN A 433 -7.05 31.02 -10.29
N LEU A 434 -6.10 30.09 -10.51
CA LEU A 434 -4.80 30.06 -9.84
C LEU A 434 -4.08 31.42 -9.84
N GLY A 435 -4.07 32.12 -10.97
CA GLY A 435 -3.38 33.42 -11.13
C GLY A 435 -4.21 34.67 -10.82
N LYS A 436 -5.50 34.53 -10.49
CA LYS A 436 -6.43 35.67 -10.30
C LYS A 436 -6.59 36.08 -8.83
N THR A 437 -6.07 35.30 -7.89
CA THR A 437 -6.13 35.61 -6.46
C THR A 437 -5.08 36.67 -6.11
N GLU A 438 -5.53 37.81 -5.57
CA GLU A 438 -4.63 38.87 -5.07
C GLU A 438 -3.83 38.36 -3.86
N ILE A 439 -2.50 38.45 -3.91
CA ILE A 439 -1.62 38.01 -2.82
C ILE A 439 -0.69 39.16 -2.38
N ASN A 440 -0.87 39.66 -1.13
CA ASN A 440 -0.20 40.85 -0.56
C ASN A 440 1.23 40.64 0.00
N GLU A 441 2.22 41.24 -0.66
CA GLU A 441 3.56 41.68 -0.23
C GLU A 441 4.56 40.72 0.48
N THR A 442 5.74 40.59 -0.14
CA THR A 442 7.00 39.91 0.26
C THR A 442 7.07 38.37 0.19
N ASN A 443 6.46 37.59 1.10
CA ASN A 443 6.36 36.11 0.92
C ASN A 443 5.57 35.76 -0.36
N ASN A 444 4.82 36.73 -0.86
CA ASN A 444 4.01 36.61 -2.05
C ASN A 444 4.75 36.76 -3.38
N ARG A 445 6.01 37.19 -3.42
CA ARG A 445 6.74 37.20 -4.71
C ARG A 445 7.14 35.80 -5.15
N VAL A 446 7.69 35.02 -4.22
CA VAL A 446 8.10 33.63 -4.48
C VAL A 446 6.86 32.77 -4.78
N ARG A 447 5.82 32.87 -3.93
CA ARG A 447 4.54 32.23 -4.16
C ARG A 447 3.89 32.62 -5.49
N LYS A 448 3.82 33.91 -5.81
CA LYS A 448 3.28 34.38 -7.10
C LYS A 448 4.08 33.83 -8.28
N SER A 449 5.41 33.78 -8.19
CA SER A 449 6.25 33.17 -9.22
C SER A 449 5.98 31.68 -9.37
N ALA A 450 5.90 30.93 -8.27
CA ALA A 450 5.55 29.51 -8.26
C ALA A 450 4.15 29.26 -8.85
N THR A 451 3.15 30.03 -8.43
CA THR A 451 1.78 29.95 -8.96
C THR A 451 1.72 30.25 -10.46
N GLN A 452 2.43 31.28 -10.94
CA GLN A 452 2.49 31.59 -12.37
C GLN A 452 3.16 30.47 -13.18
N LYS A 453 4.22 29.86 -12.64
CA LYS A 453 4.90 28.72 -13.27
C LYS A 453 3.97 27.51 -13.36
N ILE A 454 3.27 27.17 -12.28
CA ILE A 454 2.31 26.06 -12.29
C ILE A 454 1.13 26.34 -13.22
N GLN A 455 0.64 27.58 -13.23
CA GLN A 455 -0.39 27.98 -14.20
C GLN A 455 0.09 27.74 -15.64
N LEU A 456 1.32 28.12 -15.98
CA LEU A 456 1.87 27.88 -17.31
C LEU A 456 2.06 26.38 -17.63
N ILE A 457 2.47 25.56 -16.66
CA ILE A 457 2.54 24.10 -16.81
C ILE A 457 1.14 23.53 -17.09
N CYS A 458 0.14 23.90 -16.29
CA CYS A 458 -1.24 23.46 -16.49
C CYS A 458 -1.78 23.92 -17.86
N GLU A 459 -1.55 25.18 -18.24
CA GLU A 459 -1.98 25.77 -19.51
C GLU A 459 -1.28 25.17 -20.74
N SER A 460 -0.08 24.63 -20.59
CA SER A 460 0.67 23.99 -21.69
C SER A 460 0.48 22.47 -21.76
N ASN A 461 -0.03 21.84 -20.69
CA ASN A 461 -0.22 20.39 -20.63
C ASN A 461 -1.36 19.90 -21.53
N LEU A 462 -1.04 19.11 -22.56
CA LEU A 462 -2.03 18.64 -23.55
C LEU A 462 -3.05 17.66 -22.94
N LYS A 463 -2.62 16.76 -22.05
CA LYS A 463 -3.52 15.76 -21.45
C LYS A 463 -4.53 16.41 -20.53
N MET A 464 -4.13 17.41 -19.76
CA MET A 464 -5.04 18.18 -18.89
C MET A 464 -6.14 18.83 -19.73
N LYS A 465 -5.79 19.44 -20.87
CA LYS A 465 -6.77 20.02 -21.80
C LYS A 465 -7.75 18.96 -22.31
N GLN A 466 -7.24 17.81 -22.74
CA GLN A 466 -8.07 16.69 -23.19
C GLN A 466 -8.99 16.19 -22.08
N SER A 467 -8.52 16.04 -20.85
CA SER A 467 -9.33 15.62 -19.70
C SER A 467 -10.45 16.63 -19.38
N PHE A 468 -10.16 17.93 -19.45
CA PHE A 468 -11.16 18.97 -19.23
C PHE A 468 -12.21 19.00 -20.34
N GLU A 469 -11.79 18.84 -21.58
CA GLU A 469 -12.68 18.75 -22.73
C GLU A 469 -13.61 17.53 -22.62
N VAL A 470 -13.06 16.36 -22.30
CA VAL A 470 -13.85 15.14 -22.06
C VAL A 470 -14.87 15.36 -20.94
N TYR A 471 -14.44 15.91 -19.79
CA TYR A 471 -15.34 16.21 -18.68
C TYR A 471 -16.49 17.13 -19.08
N LEU A 472 -16.19 18.25 -19.75
CA LEU A 472 -17.22 19.22 -20.15
C LEU A 472 -18.16 18.63 -21.20
N ASN A 473 -17.65 17.85 -22.16
CA ASN A 473 -18.46 17.16 -23.16
C ASN A 473 -19.38 16.10 -22.53
N GLU A 474 -18.89 15.30 -21.59
CA GLU A 474 -19.69 14.33 -20.83
C GLU A 474 -20.74 15.05 -19.96
N LYS A 475 -20.35 16.14 -19.27
CA LYS A 475 -21.27 16.92 -18.43
C LYS A 475 -22.39 17.55 -19.23
N ASN A 476 -22.18 17.90 -20.51
CA ASN A 476 -23.23 18.40 -21.41
C ASN A 476 -24.49 17.48 -21.45
N PHE A 477 -24.35 16.19 -21.13
CA PHE A 477 -25.48 15.25 -21.05
C PHE A 477 -26.24 15.33 -19.72
N HIS A 478 -25.58 15.65 -18.61
CA HIS A 478 -26.13 15.52 -17.25
C HIS A 478 -25.76 16.71 -16.35
N ILE A 479 -26.03 17.93 -16.80
CA ILE A 479 -25.86 19.16 -15.98
C ILE A 479 -27.01 19.30 -14.98
N SER A 480 -26.73 19.48 -13.69
CA SER A 480 -27.75 19.88 -12.70
C SER A 480 -28.01 21.39 -12.74
N ILE A 481 -29.19 21.86 -12.32
CA ILE A 481 -29.55 23.30 -12.37
C ILE A 481 -28.51 24.15 -11.62
N ASP A 482 -28.06 23.68 -10.45
CA ASP A 482 -27.10 24.40 -9.60
C ASP A 482 -25.68 24.48 -10.21
N GLU A 483 -25.35 23.62 -11.18
CA GLU A 483 -24.04 23.63 -11.88
C GLU A 483 -24.02 24.61 -13.07
N ILE A 484 -25.18 25.02 -13.59
CA ILE A 484 -25.28 25.91 -14.78
C ILE A 484 -24.45 27.20 -14.61
N PRO A 485 -24.52 27.94 -13.48
CA PRO A 485 -23.74 29.17 -13.33
C PRO A 485 -22.23 28.93 -13.42
N SER A 486 -21.77 27.81 -12.87
CA SER A 486 -20.37 27.42 -12.86
C SER A 486 -19.88 27.00 -14.25
N ILE A 487 -20.68 26.22 -14.99
CA ILE A 487 -20.38 25.83 -16.37
C ILE A 487 -20.36 27.08 -17.28
N TYR A 488 -21.34 27.98 -17.13
CA TYR A 488 -21.34 29.27 -17.81
C TYR A 488 -20.04 30.04 -17.53
N ALA A 489 -19.68 30.16 -16.25
CA ALA A 489 -18.47 30.87 -15.86
C ALA A 489 -17.23 30.24 -16.50
N ILE A 490 -17.06 28.91 -16.51
CA ILE A 490 -15.91 28.24 -17.13
C ILE A 490 -15.81 28.52 -18.63
N ILE A 491 -16.92 28.39 -19.37
CA ILE A 491 -16.91 28.47 -20.83
C ILE A 491 -16.81 29.93 -21.31
N PHE A 492 -17.33 30.89 -20.54
CA PHE A 492 -17.52 32.27 -21.00
C PHE A 492 -16.83 33.33 -20.15
N GLN A 493 -16.80 33.23 -18.83
CA GLN A 493 -16.21 34.26 -17.95
C GLN A 493 -14.74 33.99 -17.62
N TYR A 494 -14.43 32.76 -17.28
CA TYR A 494 -13.11 32.26 -16.93
C TYR A 494 -12.39 31.63 -18.11
N PHE A 495 -12.98 31.70 -19.31
CA PHE A 495 -12.43 31.10 -20.52
C PHE A 495 -10.95 31.44 -20.65
N ASN A 496 -10.13 30.41 -20.60
CA ASN A 496 -8.72 30.48 -20.85
C ASN A 496 -8.48 29.80 -22.21
N PRO A 497 -8.19 30.58 -23.28
CA PRO A 497 -7.97 30.03 -24.63
C PRO A 497 -6.89 28.94 -24.66
N PHE A 498 -5.97 28.96 -23.70
CA PHE A 498 -4.90 27.97 -23.60
C PHE A 498 -5.38 26.64 -23.02
N LEU A 499 -6.30 26.65 -22.05
CA LEU A 499 -6.78 25.43 -21.37
C LEU A 499 -7.97 24.77 -22.06
N LEU A 500 -8.82 25.54 -22.74
CA LEU A 500 -10.01 25.03 -23.43
C LEU A 500 -10.05 25.41 -24.93
N PRO A 501 -8.95 25.25 -25.70
CA PRO A 501 -8.85 25.76 -27.07
C PRO A 501 -9.82 25.10 -28.06
N HIS A 502 -10.25 23.87 -27.77
CA HIS A 502 -11.03 23.04 -28.68
C HIS A 502 -12.53 23.05 -28.39
N ILE A 503 -12.97 23.71 -27.33
CA ILE A 503 -14.39 23.84 -27.02
C ILE A 503 -15.00 24.87 -27.97
N ASP A 504 -15.70 24.40 -28.99
CA ASP A 504 -16.62 25.22 -29.77
C ASP A 504 -17.77 25.66 -28.86
N ARG A 505 -17.66 26.89 -28.35
CA ARG A 505 -18.60 27.48 -27.39
C ARG A 505 -20.02 27.54 -27.93
N GLN A 506 -20.19 27.85 -29.21
CA GLN A 506 -21.50 27.94 -29.83
C GLN A 506 -22.11 26.56 -29.99
N GLN A 507 -21.36 25.58 -30.51
CA GLN A 507 -21.85 24.20 -30.57
C GLN A 507 -22.12 23.60 -29.19
N TYR A 508 -21.30 23.92 -28.19
CA TYR A 508 -21.52 23.44 -26.82
C TYR A 508 -22.88 23.92 -26.30
N ILE A 509 -23.15 25.23 -26.38
CA ILE A 509 -24.44 25.81 -25.99
C ILE A 509 -25.57 25.20 -26.81
N LEU A 510 -25.44 25.16 -28.14
CA LEU A 510 -26.48 24.63 -29.03
C LEU A 510 -26.82 23.19 -28.67
N ARG A 511 -25.83 22.34 -28.37
CA ARG A 511 -26.04 20.96 -27.93
C ARG A 511 -26.72 20.88 -26.56
N THR A 512 -26.37 21.77 -25.63
CA THR A 512 -26.99 21.80 -24.30
C THR A 512 -28.44 22.27 -24.36
N ILE A 513 -28.73 23.27 -25.18
CA ILE A 513 -30.07 23.82 -25.38
C ILE A 513 -30.94 22.83 -26.15
N SER A 514 -30.46 22.28 -27.27
CA SER A 514 -31.25 21.47 -28.23
C SER A 514 -31.76 20.12 -27.70
N ARG A 515 -31.51 19.78 -26.44
CA ARG A 515 -31.89 18.49 -25.84
C ARG A 515 -33.24 18.58 -25.15
N ARG A 516 -34.15 17.72 -25.61
CA ARG A 516 -35.59 17.75 -25.26
C ARG A 516 -35.97 16.86 -24.08
N GLU A 517 -35.03 16.12 -23.49
CA GLU A 517 -35.32 15.14 -22.43
C GLU A 517 -35.21 15.75 -21.02
N ASP A 518 -36.28 15.61 -20.22
CA ASP A 518 -36.34 15.74 -18.76
C ASP A 518 -35.84 17.05 -18.10
N ARG A 519 -36.01 18.20 -18.78
CA ARG A 519 -35.67 19.53 -18.21
C ARG A 519 -36.92 20.27 -17.69
N THR A 520 -36.79 20.88 -16.51
CA THR A 520 -37.86 21.68 -15.87
C THR A 520 -37.85 23.13 -16.33
N THR A 521 -38.94 23.86 -16.08
CA THR A 521 -39.03 25.32 -16.31
C THR A 521 -37.85 26.08 -15.70
N ASP A 522 -37.47 25.75 -14.46
CA ASP A 522 -36.36 26.39 -13.76
C ASP A 522 -35.01 26.22 -14.48
N TYR A 523 -34.78 25.05 -15.09
CA TYR A 523 -33.59 24.80 -15.90
C TYR A 523 -33.54 25.78 -17.09
N PHE A 524 -34.63 25.93 -17.84
CA PHE A 524 -34.68 26.84 -18.99
C PHE A 524 -34.52 28.30 -18.60
N ILE A 525 -35.08 28.69 -17.46
CA ILE A 525 -34.94 30.04 -16.91
C ILE A 525 -33.49 30.33 -16.54
N GLU A 526 -32.76 29.39 -15.92
CA GLU A 526 -31.35 29.63 -15.62
C GLU A 526 -30.46 29.69 -16.86
N TRP A 527 -30.74 28.88 -17.89
CA TRP A 527 -30.07 29.06 -19.19
C TRP A 527 -30.37 30.42 -19.81
N PHE A 528 -31.62 30.90 -19.70
CA PHE A 528 -31.99 32.23 -20.17
C PHE A 528 -31.19 33.33 -19.45
N LYS A 529 -31.09 33.27 -18.11
CA LYS A 529 -30.32 34.26 -17.34
C LYS A 529 -28.85 34.29 -17.70
N HIS A 530 -28.20 33.13 -17.77
CA HIS A 530 -26.75 33.07 -17.92
C HIS A 530 -26.31 33.34 -19.34
N PHE A 531 -26.90 32.65 -20.31
CA PHE A 531 -26.48 32.74 -21.69
C PHE A 531 -27.20 33.90 -22.35
N LEU A 532 -28.54 33.86 -22.41
CA LEU A 532 -29.27 34.81 -23.24
C LEU A 532 -29.18 36.24 -22.69
N CYS A 533 -29.32 36.45 -21.38
CA CYS A 533 -29.33 37.80 -20.82
C CYS A 533 -27.95 38.46 -20.70
N GLN A 534 -26.85 37.73 -20.45
CA GLN A 534 -25.54 38.36 -20.18
C GLN A 534 -24.81 38.76 -21.47
N SER A 535 -24.24 39.97 -21.49
CA SER A 535 -23.49 40.46 -22.66
C SER A 535 -22.18 39.68 -22.84
N ASN A 536 -22.06 38.94 -23.94
CA ASN A 536 -20.79 38.37 -24.35
C ASN A 536 -20.46 38.82 -25.78
N PRO A 537 -19.29 39.45 -26.02
CA PRO A 537 -18.92 40.00 -27.32
C PRO A 537 -18.75 38.94 -28.42
N ASP A 538 -18.57 37.67 -28.06
CA ASP A 538 -18.37 36.57 -29.01
C ASP A 538 -19.67 35.98 -29.59
N TRP A 539 -20.82 36.54 -29.22
CA TRP A 539 -22.13 36.04 -29.65
C TRP A 539 -22.49 36.55 -31.06
N MET A 540 -22.07 35.81 -32.09
CA MET A 540 -22.37 36.17 -33.49
C MET A 540 -23.77 35.77 -33.98
N HIS A 541 -24.53 34.95 -33.24
CA HIS A 541 -25.84 34.43 -33.67
C HIS A 541 -26.87 34.32 -32.53
N TYR A 542 -27.18 35.46 -31.88
CA TYR A 542 -28.17 35.54 -30.80
C TYR A 542 -29.54 34.98 -31.22
N ASP A 543 -29.98 35.31 -32.43
CA ASP A 543 -31.28 34.91 -32.97
C ASP A 543 -31.41 33.39 -33.10
N GLU A 544 -30.31 32.71 -33.48
CA GLU A 544 -30.24 31.26 -33.59
C GLU A 544 -30.33 30.60 -32.20
N LEU A 545 -29.60 31.12 -31.21
CA LEU A 545 -29.66 30.62 -29.83
C LEU A 545 -31.06 30.79 -29.22
N LEU A 546 -31.70 31.94 -29.45
CA LEU A 546 -33.06 32.18 -28.99
C LEU A 546 -34.07 31.25 -29.68
N TYR A 547 -33.93 31.06 -31.00
CA TYR A 547 -34.73 30.11 -31.77
C TYR A 547 -34.61 28.70 -31.20
N HIS A 548 -33.38 28.19 -31.03
CA HIS A 548 -33.14 26.88 -30.45
C HIS A 548 -33.68 26.76 -29.03
N TRP A 549 -33.52 27.79 -28.19
CA TRP A 549 -34.07 27.79 -26.83
C TRP A 549 -35.59 27.62 -26.86
N THR A 550 -36.30 28.41 -27.67
CA THR A 550 -37.77 28.29 -27.81
C THR A 550 -38.24 26.94 -28.37
N GLU A 551 -37.55 26.41 -29.39
CA GLU A 551 -37.85 25.11 -30.01
C GLU A 551 -37.78 23.92 -29.04
N CYS A 552 -37.06 24.05 -27.93
CA CYS A 552 -36.86 22.96 -26.99
C CYS A 552 -38.04 22.71 -26.06
N PHE A 553 -38.88 23.73 -25.83
CA PHE A 553 -40.03 23.61 -24.95
C PHE A 553 -41.37 23.88 -25.65
N VAL A 554 -41.38 24.51 -26.82
CA VAL A 554 -42.62 24.85 -27.56
C VAL A 554 -43.50 23.66 -27.94
N HIS A 555 -42.93 22.46 -28.05
CA HIS A 555 -43.69 21.24 -28.33
C HIS A 555 -44.17 20.52 -27.06
N ASN A 556 -43.75 20.98 -25.88
CA ASN A 556 -44.21 20.47 -24.59
C ASN A 556 -45.18 21.48 -23.99
N THR A 557 -46.49 21.28 -24.20
CA THR A 557 -47.55 22.23 -23.81
C THR A 557 -47.45 22.67 -22.35
N TYR A 558 -47.20 21.74 -21.42
CA TYR A 558 -47.09 22.07 -20.00
C TYR A 558 -45.89 22.98 -19.70
N LEU A 559 -44.73 22.64 -20.28
CA LEU A 559 -43.49 23.40 -20.09
C LEU A 559 -43.56 24.77 -20.79
N PHE A 560 -44.13 24.83 -21.99
CA PHE A 560 -44.39 26.07 -22.71
C PHE A 560 -45.31 26.98 -21.91
N ASP A 561 -46.45 26.48 -21.43
CA ASP A 561 -47.38 27.26 -20.61
C ASP A 561 -46.72 27.79 -19.32
N ASP A 562 -45.87 26.99 -18.69
CA ASP A 562 -45.20 27.38 -17.45
C ASP A 562 -44.11 28.45 -17.69
N ILE A 563 -43.33 28.33 -18.77
CA ILE A 563 -42.39 29.37 -19.22
C ILE A 563 -43.14 30.65 -19.59
N ILE A 564 -44.26 30.55 -20.31
CA ILE A 564 -45.07 31.71 -20.70
C ILE A 564 -45.65 32.42 -19.47
N LYS A 565 -46.09 31.69 -18.44
CA LYS A 565 -46.51 32.30 -17.15
C LYS A 565 -45.39 33.06 -16.46
N GLN A 566 -44.13 32.76 -16.76
CA GLN A 566 -42.96 33.47 -16.24
C GLN A 566 -42.40 34.53 -17.22
N THR A 567 -43.09 34.85 -18.32
CA THR A 567 -42.61 35.81 -19.33
C THR A 567 -42.30 37.18 -18.73
N ASP A 568 -43.14 37.70 -17.82
CA ASP A 568 -42.89 38.99 -17.16
C ASP A 568 -41.56 39.00 -16.41
N LYS A 569 -41.23 37.88 -15.74
CA LYS A 569 -39.96 37.68 -15.03
C LYS A 569 -38.79 37.55 -16.01
N LEU A 570 -38.97 36.89 -17.15
CA LEU A 570 -37.95 36.80 -18.20
C LEU A 570 -37.67 38.19 -18.81
N ILE A 571 -38.71 38.99 -19.07
CA ILE A 571 -38.57 40.38 -19.54
C ILE A 571 -37.86 41.22 -18.47
N GLU A 572 -38.21 41.08 -17.20
CA GLU A 572 -37.54 41.78 -16.10
C GLU A 572 -36.06 41.38 -15.98
N LEU A 573 -35.75 40.09 -16.08
CA LEU A 573 -34.36 39.59 -16.06
C LEU A 573 -33.56 40.15 -17.24
N TRP A 574 -34.18 40.24 -18.41
CA TRP A 574 -33.57 40.78 -19.63
C TRP A 574 -33.29 42.27 -19.56
N THR A 575 -34.29 43.06 -19.15
CA THR A 575 -34.23 44.54 -19.09
C THR A 575 -33.22 45.06 -18.06
N LYS A 576 -32.81 44.21 -17.11
CA LYS A 576 -31.80 44.54 -16.10
C LYS A 576 -30.35 44.35 -16.56
N VAL A 577 -30.09 43.82 -17.75
CA VAL A 577 -28.71 43.62 -18.23
C VAL A 577 -28.20 44.81 -19.04
N GLU A 578 -27.07 45.37 -18.62
CA GLU A 578 -26.36 46.43 -19.34
C GLU A 578 -25.50 45.88 -20.51
N PRO A 579 -25.35 46.64 -21.62
CA PRO A 579 -26.04 47.89 -21.92
C PRO A 579 -27.42 47.60 -22.51
N ALA A 580 -28.42 48.39 -22.11
CA ALA A 580 -29.80 48.31 -22.59
C ALA A 580 -29.85 48.20 -24.12
N ASN A 581 -30.05 46.99 -24.63
CA ASN A 581 -29.99 46.69 -26.06
C ASN A 581 -31.42 46.50 -26.58
N ASP A 582 -32.12 47.64 -26.79
CA ASP A 582 -33.53 47.71 -27.19
C ASP A 582 -33.88 46.80 -28.39
N GLN A 583 -32.93 46.60 -29.31
CA GLN A 583 -33.12 45.72 -30.48
C GLN A 583 -33.23 44.24 -30.13
N ARG A 584 -32.47 43.74 -29.14
CA ARG A 584 -32.52 42.33 -28.72
C ARG A 584 -33.75 42.02 -27.88
N SER A 585 -34.18 42.97 -27.04
CA SER A 585 -35.45 42.86 -26.31
C SER A 585 -36.64 42.89 -27.26
N GLY A 586 -36.63 43.79 -28.25
CA GLY A 586 -37.64 43.83 -29.30
C GLY A 586 -37.70 42.50 -30.06
N PHE A 587 -36.55 41.95 -30.45
CA PHE A 587 -36.45 40.65 -31.10
C PHE A 587 -36.96 39.51 -30.21
N PHE A 588 -36.60 39.49 -28.92
CA PHE A 588 -37.09 38.49 -27.97
C PHE A 588 -38.62 38.50 -27.85
N VAL A 589 -39.20 39.68 -27.63
CA VAL A 589 -40.65 39.84 -27.51
C VAL A 589 -41.35 39.45 -28.81
N GLU A 590 -40.84 39.91 -29.95
CA GLU A 590 -41.39 39.55 -31.27
C GLU A 590 -41.35 38.03 -31.50
N HIS A 591 -40.24 37.38 -31.14
CA HIS A 591 -40.05 35.95 -31.31
C HIS A 591 -40.97 35.13 -30.41
N ILE A 592 -41.06 35.46 -29.11
CA ILE A 592 -41.98 34.78 -28.18
C ILE A 592 -43.44 34.96 -28.61
N VAL A 593 -43.84 36.15 -29.04
CA VAL A 593 -45.20 36.40 -29.54
C VAL A 593 -45.49 35.54 -30.77
N LYS A 594 -44.55 35.44 -31.73
CA LYS A 594 -44.67 34.56 -32.89
C LYS A 594 -44.83 33.09 -32.48
N GLU A 595 -44.06 32.62 -31.50
CA GLU A 595 -44.15 31.26 -30.98
C GLU A 595 -45.47 30.99 -30.25
N CYS A 596 -46.00 31.95 -29.48
CA CYS A 596 -47.34 31.85 -28.88
C CYS A 596 -48.43 31.68 -29.94
N PHE A 597 -48.38 32.45 -31.03
CA PHE A 597 -49.32 32.28 -32.14
C PHE A 597 -49.15 30.94 -32.88
N ARG A 598 -47.91 30.44 -32.98
CA ARG A 598 -47.63 29.12 -33.57
C ARG A 598 -48.18 27.99 -32.69
N HIS A 599 -47.99 28.08 -31.37
CA HIS A 599 -48.48 27.10 -30.41
C HIS A 599 -50.01 27.10 -30.32
N GLY A 600 -50.65 28.28 -30.33
CA GLY A 600 -52.12 28.38 -30.37
C GLY A 600 -52.75 27.70 -31.59
N LYS A 601 -52.05 27.71 -32.73
CA LYS A 601 -52.46 26.98 -33.95
C LYS A 601 -52.17 25.47 -33.91
N MET A 602 -51.40 24.97 -32.95
CA MET A 602 -51.09 23.54 -32.76
C MET A 602 -52.04 22.85 -31.77
N ILE A 603 -52.77 23.62 -30.96
CA ILE A 603 -53.73 23.14 -29.95
C ILE A 603 -55.16 23.02 -30.53
N ASP A 604 -55.45 23.72 -31.63
CA ASP A 604 -56.65 23.55 -32.46
C ASP A 604 -56.48 22.39 -33.46
#